data_AF-A0A3B4AYH4-F1
#
_entry.id   AF-A0A3B4AYH4-F1
#
_cell.length_a   1.000
_cell.length_b   1.000
_cell.length_c   1.000
_cell.angle_alpha   90.00
_cell.angle_beta   90.00
_cell.angle_gamma   90.00
#
_symmetry.space_group_name_H-M   'P 1'
#
loop_
_entity.id
_entity.type
_entity.pdbx_description
1 polymer ?
#
loop_
_entity_poly.entity_id
_entity_poly.type
_entity_poly.pdbx_seq_one_letter_code
_entity_poly.pdbx_strand_id
1 'polypeptide(L)'
;MYAFVLQANRGTVKPTGNFNTSADAEVLHKAMKGLEYDDNLEEDICGDTSGHFKRLLVILLQGNRQTGIQEGNIEADAQALFKAGEEKYGTDEQSFVTILGNRSAEHLRKVFDAYMKMSGFEIEESIQRETSGNLRALLLAVVKCARSIPAYFAESLYYAMKGAGTDDATLIRVMVTRSEVDMLDIRKEFRRLFACSLHSMIKGDTGGDYRKALLLLCGGDDA
;
A
#
# COMPACT_ATOMS: atom_id res chain seq x y z
N MET A 1 -8.71 54.85 14.13
CA MET A 1 -9.43 53.66 13.64
C MET A 1 -8.67 52.45 14.17
N TYR A 2 -9.13 51.86 15.27
CA TYR A 2 -8.49 50.72 15.94
C TYR A 2 -8.73 49.45 15.11
N ALA A 3 -7.66 48.77 14.69
CA ALA A 3 -7.75 47.44 14.10
C ALA A 3 -7.82 46.40 15.22
N PHE A 4 -8.97 45.74 15.32
CA PHE A 4 -9.24 44.66 16.27
C PHE A 4 -8.54 43.39 15.77
N VAL A 5 -7.46 42.97 16.43
CA VAL A 5 -6.86 41.65 16.21
C VAL A 5 -7.71 40.62 16.95
N LEU A 6 -8.48 39.83 16.22
CA LEU A 6 -9.16 38.64 16.75
C LEU A 6 -8.12 37.55 17.03
N GLN A 7 -7.64 37.47 18.27
CA GLN A 7 -6.84 36.33 18.73
C GLN A 7 -7.79 35.23 19.23
N ALA A 8 -8.14 34.30 18.34
CA ALA A 8 -8.99 33.16 18.67
C ALA A 8 -8.15 32.02 19.31
N ASN A 9 -7.75 32.17 20.57
CA ASN A 9 -7.20 31.05 21.35
C ASN A 9 -8.28 30.47 22.28
N ARG A 10 -9.14 29.61 21.72
CA ARG A 10 -10.15 28.82 22.46
C ARG A 10 -9.81 27.33 22.56
N GLY A 11 -8.54 26.96 22.41
CA GLY A 11 -8.05 25.59 22.61
C GLY A 11 -7.33 25.44 23.96
N THR A 12 -7.50 24.30 24.63
CA THR A 12 -6.75 23.92 25.85
C THR A 12 -5.33 23.44 25.54
N VAL A 13 -5.02 23.22 24.25
CA VAL A 13 -3.69 22.83 23.77
C VAL A 13 -2.83 24.08 23.66
N LYS A 14 -1.78 24.16 24.47
CA LYS A 14 -0.74 25.19 24.34
C LYS A 14 0.36 24.62 23.43
N PRO A 15 0.86 25.39 22.45
CA PRO A 15 2.00 24.98 21.66
C PRO A 15 3.20 24.73 22.58
N THR A 16 3.95 23.65 22.32
CA THR A 16 5.24 23.40 22.97
C THR A 16 6.17 24.59 22.69
N GLY A 17 7.02 24.96 23.66
CA GLY A 17 7.74 26.25 23.65
C GLY A 17 8.62 26.54 22.42
N ASN A 18 8.94 25.51 21.63
CA ASN A 18 9.75 25.61 20.41
C ASN A 18 8.98 25.25 19.12
N PHE A 19 7.66 25.03 19.18
CA PHE A 19 6.88 24.65 18.01
C PHE A 19 6.63 25.87 17.12
N ASN A 20 7.22 25.87 15.92
CA ASN A 20 7.07 26.93 14.94
C ASN A 20 6.24 26.38 13.79
N THR A 21 4.93 26.62 13.85
CA THR A 21 3.96 26.10 12.88
C THR A 21 4.35 26.32 11.42
N SER A 22 5.00 27.45 11.10
CA SER A 22 5.36 27.77 9.72
C SER A 22 6.64 27.06 9.28
N ALA A 23 7.66 27.03 10.14
CA ALA A 23 8.90 26.31 9.84
C ALA A 23 8.68 24.79 9.82
N ASP A 24 7.94 24.26 10.80
CA ASP A 24 7.61 22.83 10.87
C ASP A 24 6.74 22.40 9.68
N ALA A 25 5.78 23.22 9.25
CA ALA A 25 5.00 22.97 8.05
C ALA A 25 5.84 23.03 6.77
N GLU A 26 6.84 23.91 6.70
CA GLU A 26 7.76 24.00 5.56
C GLU A 26 8.68 22.79 5.48
N VAL A 27 9.23 22.33 6.61
CA VAL A 27 10.03 21.09 6.70
C VAL A 27 9.16 19.89 6.30
N LEU A 28 7.94 19.78 6.84
CA LEU A 28 7.00 18.74 6.44
C LEU A 28 6.68 18.81 4.95
N HIS A 29 6.46 19.99 4.39
CA HIS A 29 6.19 20.15 2.96
C HIS A 29 7.39 19.71 2.11
N LYS A 30 8.60 20.10 2.49
CA LYS A 30 9.84 19.71 1.81
C LYS A 30 10.06 18.20 1.88
N ALA A 31 9.91 17.59 3.06
CA ALA A 31 9.99 16.14 3.24
C ALA A 31 8.92 15.39 2.42
N MET A 32 7.67 15.88 2.44
CA MET A 32 6.56 15.30 1.64
C MET A 32 6.77 15.43 0.14
N LYS A 33 7.50 16.46 -0.31
CA LYS A 33 7.84 16.68 -1.71
C LYS A 33 9.19 16.09 -2.11
N GLY A 34 9.92 15.47 -1.17
CA GLY A 34 11.27 14.94 -1.41
C GLY A 34 12.32 16.02 -1.70
N LEU A 35 12.08 17.28 -1.31
CA LEU A 35 12.96 18.42 -1.60
C LEU A 35 14.20 18.51 -0.69
N GLU A 36 14.32 17.63 0.30
CA GLU A 36 15.45 17.56 1.25
C GLU A 36 16.47 16.46 0.95
N TYR A 37 16.15 15.58 -0.01
CA TYR A 37 17.10 14.60 -0.55
C TYR A 37 17.54 15.08 -1.94
N ASP A 38 18.83 15.37 -2.08
CA ASP A 38 19.47 15.74 -3.36
C ASP A 38 19.65 14.52 -4.29
N ASP A 39 19.29 13.33 -3.79
CA ASP A 39 19.48 12.05 -4.46
C ASP A 39 18.23 11.63 -5.23
N ASN A 40 18.44 11.13 -6.44
CA ASN A 40 17.39 10.58 -7.28
C ASN A 40 16.88 9.28 -6.66
N LEU A 41 15.60 9.21 -6.28
CA LEU A 41 14.99 8.01 -5.68
C LEU A 41 15.18 6.74 -6.54
N GLU A 42 15.31 6.87 -7.86
CA GLU A 42 15.65 5.74 -8.73
C GLU A 42 17.09 5.24 -8.50
N GLU A 43 18.04 6.15 -8.27
CA GLU A 43 19.43 5.82 -7.94
C GLU A 43 19.54 5.13 -6.59
N ASP A 44 18.83 5.62 -5.57
CA ASP A 44 18.75 4.97 -4.24
C ASP A 44 18.22 3.55 -4.34
N ILE A 45 17.10 3.36 -5.04
CA ILE A 45 16.54 2.02 -5.30
C ILE A 45 17.57 1.17 -6.06
N CYS A 46 18.28 1.75 -7.03
CA CYS A 46 19.26 1.01 -7.81
C CYS A 46 20.50 0.58 -7.02
N GLY A 47 20.91 1.39 -6.05
CA GLY A 47 22.03 1.14 -5.13
C GLY A 47 21.68 0.11 -4.05
N ASP A 48 20.48 0.20 -3.47
CA ASP A 48 20.08 -0.63 -2.33
C ASP A 48 19.42 -1.96 -2.72
N THR A 49 19.09 -2.15 -4.00
CA THR A 49 18.39 -3.35 -4.48
C THR A 49 19.03 -3.97 -5.72
N SER A 50 18.71 -5.24 -5.98
CA SER A 50 19.25 -5.97 -7.13
C SER A 50 18.22 -6.92 -7.77
N GLY A 51 18.61 -7.49 -8.92
CA GLY A 51 17.82 -8.49 -9.64
C GLY A 51 16.42 -8.02 -10.06
N HIS A 52 15.49 -8.97 -10.11
CA HIS A 52 14.10 -8.71 -10.49
C HIS A 52 13.32 -7.85 -9.48
N PHE A 53 13.71 -7.89 -8.20
CA PHE A 53 13.14 -7.03 -7.17
C PHE A 53 13.41 -5.55 -7.48
N LYS A 54 14.68 -5.19 -7.75
CA LYS A 54 15.05 -3.86 -8.25
C LYS A 54 14.25 -3.48 -9.48
N ARG A 55 14.25 -4.36 -10.49
CA ARG A 55 13.64 -4.06 -11.78
C ARG A 55 12.16 -3.71 -11.63
N LEU A 56 11.42 -4.46 -10.80
CA LEU A 56 10.02 -4.17 -10.57
C LEU A 56 9.82 -2.86 -9.80
N LEU A 57 10.64 -2.56 -8.78
CA LEU A 57 10.58 -1.28 -8.07
C LEU A 57 10.78 -0.08 -9.00
N VAL A 58 11.78 -0.15 -9.89
CA VAL A 58 12.05 0.92 -10.87
C VAL A 58 10.87 1.08 -11.85
N ILE A 59 10.32 -0.01 -12.38
CA ILE A 59 9.14 0.04 -13.27
C ILE A 59 7.95 0.72 -12.56
N LEU A 60 7.72 0.39 -11.29
CA LEU A 60 6.63 0.97 -10.50
C LEU A 60 6.88 2.46 -10.20
N LEU A 61 8.12 2.82 -9.85
CA LEU A 61 8.52 4.19 -9.55
C LEU A 61 8.30 5.13 -10.73
N GLN A 62 8.61 4.68 -11.95
CA GLN A 62 8.49 5.47 -13.17
C GLN A 62 7.04 5.84 -13.51
N GLY A 63 6.03 5.19 -12.91
CA GLY A 63 4.63 5.58 -13.06
C GLY A 63 4.04 5.42 -14.46
N ASN A 64 4.75 4.79 -15.39
CA ASN A 64 4.39 4.66 -16.81
C ASN A 64 3.48 3.45 -17.09
N ARG A 65 2.62 3.07 -16.14
CA ARG A 65 1.69 1.94 -16.30
C ARG A 65 0.67 2.24 -17.39
N GLN A 66 0.35 1.23 -18.20
CA GLN A 66 -0.68 1.33 -19.24
C GLN A 66 -2.06 1.64 -18.63
N THR A 67 -2.94 2.22 -19.44
CA THR A 67 -4.32 2.58 -19.06
C THR A 67 -5.34 1.74 -19.81
N GLY A 68 -6.51 1.54 -19.18
CA GLY A 68 -7.62 0.79 -19.77
C GLY A 68 -7.35 -0.71 -19.97
N ILE A 69 -8.32 -1.39 -20.58
CA ILE A 69 -8.28 -2.84 -20.84
C ILE A 69 -7.86 -3.08 -22.29
N GLN A 70 -6.82 -3.90 -22.49
CA GLN A 70 -6.41 -4.38 -23.82
C GLN A 70 -7.01 -5.77 -24.06
N GLU A 71 -8.26 -5.83 -24.52
CA GLU A 71 -9.03 -7.09 -24.66
C GLU A 71 -8.24 -8.19 -25.39
N GLY A 72 -7.58 -7.88 -26.52
CA GLY A 72 -6.83 -8.86 -27.30
C GLY A 72 -5.57 -9.44 -26.64
N ASN A 73 -5.15 -8.89 -25.49
CA ASN A 73 -3.95 -9.33 -24.77
C ASN A 73 -4.28 -10.15 -23.52
N ILE A 74 -5.55 -10.25 -23.10
CA ILE A 74 -5.92 -10.87 -21.82
C ILE A 74 -5.48 -12.34 -21.77
N GLU A 75 -5.87 -13.14 -22.75
CA GLU A 75 -5.54 -14.56 -22.83
C GLU A 75 -4.04 -14.76 -23.05
N ALA A 76 -3.39 -13.89 -23.83
CA ALA A 76 -1.96 -13.96 -24.09
C ALA A 76 -1.14 -13.70 -22.82
N ASP A 77 -1.48 -12.68 -22.04
CA ASP A 77 -0.82 -12.36 -20.78
C ASP A 77 -1.08 -13.46 -19.72
N ALA A 78 -2.31 -13.98 -19.64
CA ALA A 78 -2.63 -15.09 -18.74
C ALA A 78 -1.83 -16.35 -19.09
N GLN A 79 -1.76 -16.70 -20.38
CA GLN A 79 -0.98 -17.82 -20.88
C GLN A 79 0.52 -17.62 -20.63
N ALA A 80 1.03 -16.39 -20.77
CA ALA A 80 2.43 -16.07 -20.49
C ALA A 80 2.77 -16.24 -19.01
N LEU A 81 1.91 -15.78 -18.09
CA LEU A 81 2.08 -16.00 -16.66
C LEU A 81 2.04 -17.49 -16.30
N PHE A 82 1.15 -18.25 -16.93
CA PHE A 82 1.04 -19.70 -16.68
C PHE A 82 2.30 -20.44 -17.14
N LYS A 83 2.78 -20.11 -18.34
CA LYS A 83 4.04 -20.63 -18.89
C LYS A 83 5.28 -20.23 -18.07
N ALA A 84 5.23 -19.04 -17.45
CA ALA A 84 6.34 -18.50 -16.69
C ALA A 84 6.50 -19.16 -15.32
N GLY A 85 5.46 -19.81 -14.77
CA GLY A 85 5.53 -20.53 -13.50
C GLY A 85 5.18 -22.00 -13.69
N GLU A 86 3.90 -22.31 -13.65
CA GLU A 86 3.36 -23.67 -13.50
C GLU A 86 3.73 -24.65 -14.64
N GLU A 87 3.97 -24.21 -15.89
CA GLU A 87 4.34 -25.13 -16.99
C GLU A 87 5.84 -25.42 -17.13
N LYS A 88 6.69 -24.99 -16.19
CA LYS A 88 8.14 -25.23 -16.27
C LYS A 88 8.77 -25.49 -14.91
N TYR A 89 9.97 -26.06 -14.91
CA TYR A 89 10.80 -26.13 -13.72
C TYR A 89 11.48 -24.79 -13.46
N GLY A 90 11.20 -24.21 -12.29
CA GLY A 90 11.67 -22.89 -11.90
C GLY A 90 10.94 -21.77 -12.65
N THR A 91 11.14 -20.53 -12.21
CA THR A 91 10.27 -19.42 -12.62
C THR A 91 10.92 -18.59 -13.71
N ASP A 92 10.11 -18.00 -14.59
CA ASP A 92 10.50 -16.86 -15.41
C ASP A 92 9.99 -15.58 -14.74
N GLU A 93 10.76 -15.10 -13.76
CA GLU A 93 10.42 -13.89 -13.00
C GLU A 93 10.33 -12.65 -13.90
N GLN A 94 11.02 -12.65 -15.05
CA GLN A 94 10.99 -11.54 -15.99
C GLN A 94 9.61 -11.37 -16.61
N SER A 95 8.91 -12.46 -16.93
CA SER A 95 7.54 -12.41 -17.44
C SER A 95 6.57 -11.83 -16.40
N PHE A 96 6.67 -12.28 -15.14
CA PHE A 96 5.88 -11.72 -14.03
C PHE A 96 6.14 -10.22 -13.85
N VAL A 97 7.41 -9.80 -13.79
CA VAL A 97 7.78 -8.39 -13.64
C VAL A 97 7.28 -7.53 -14.80
N THR A 98 7.39 -8.02 -16.04
CA THR A 98 6.94 -7.28 -17.22
C THR A 98 5.44 -7.06 -17.21
N ILE A 99 4.65 -8.12 -16.99
CA ILE A 99 3.19 -8.05 -17.05
C ILE A 99 2.64 -7.27 -15.84
N LEU A 100 3.01 -7.68 -14.63
CA LEU A 100 2.49 -7.06 -13.39
C LEU A 100 3.00 -5.64 -13.17
N GLY A 101 4.18 -5.29 -13.71
CA GLY A 101 4.72 -3.93 -13.64
C GLY A 101 4.05 -2.94 -14.59
N ASN A 102 3.60 -3.38 -15.78
CA ASN A 102 3.21 -2.47 -16.86
C ASN A 102 1.73 -2.44 -17.22
N ARG A 103 0.97 -3.54 -17.00
CA ARG A 103 -0.46 -3.58 -17.36
C ARG A 103 -1.32 -2.76 -16.40
N SER A 104 -2.42 -2.18 -16.87
CA SER A 104 -3.35 -1.47 -15.98
C SER A 104 -3.96 -2.40 -14.92
N ALA A 105 -4.40 -1.88 -13.78
CA ALA A 105 -5.07 -2.68 -12.74
C ALA A 105 -6.38 -3.30 -13.25
N GLU A 106 -7.12 -2.60 -14.11
CA GLU A 106 -8.35 -3.10 -14.75
C GLU A 106 -8.06 -4.29 -15.67
N HIS A 107 -7.00 -4.19 -16.47
CA HIS A 107 -6.58 -5.27 -17.35
C HIS A 107 -6.07 -6.47 -16.54
N LEU A 108 -5.23 -6.23 -15.53
CA LEU A 108 -4.71 -7.29 -14.67
C LEU A 108 -5.81 -8.10 -13.99
N ARG A 109 -6.88 -7.47 -13.52
CA ARG A 109 -8.03 -8.19 -12.95
C ARG A 109 -8.64 -9.19 -13.96
N LYS A 110 -8.77 -8.80 -15.23
CA LYS A 110 -9.22 -9.71 -16.30
C LYS A 110 -8.22 -10.83 -16.59
N VAL A 111 -6.93 -10.50 -16.59
CA VAL A 111 -5.85 -11.48 -16.75
C VAL A 111 -5.86 -12.50 -15.62
N PHE A 112 -6.11 -12.09 -14.37
CA PHE A 112 -6.20 -13.01 -13.23
C PHE A 112 -7.40 -13.95 -13.35
N ASP A 113 -8.57 -13.44 -13.79
CA ASP A 113 -9.75 -14.28 -14.04
C ASP A 113 -9.49 -15.31 -15.16
N ALA A 114 -8.79 -14.91 -16.22
CA ALA A 114 -8.39 -15.81 -17.31
C ALA A 114 -7.33 -16.82 -16.85
N TYR A 115 -6.35 -16.38 -16.06
CA TYR A 115 -5.31 -17.22 -15.47
C TYR A 115 -5.93 -18.34 -14.62
N MET A 116 -6.83 -18.01 -13.69
CA MET A 116 -7.49 -18.98 -12.82
C MET A 116 -8.25 -20.06 -13.61
N LYS A 117 -8.91 -19.68 -14.71
CA LYS A 117 -9.60 -20.64 -15.60
C LYS A 117 -8.63 -21.60 -16.29
N MET A 118 -7.41 -21.17 -16.56
CA MET A 118 -6.40 -21.94 -17.28
C MET A 118 -5.58 -22.82 -16.35
N SER A 119 -5.09 -22.27 -15.24
CA SER A 119 -4.18 -22.94 -14.30
C SER A 119 -4.91 -23.76 -13.24
N GLY A 120 -6.15 -23.37 -12.90
CA GLY A 120 -6.88 -23.88 -11.73
C GLY A 120 -6.40 -23.31 -10.40
N PHE A 121 -5.47 -22.34 -10.40
CA PHE A 121 -4.94 -21.68 -9.21
C PHE A 121 -5.07 -20.16 -9.30
N GLU A 122 -5.35 -19.53 -8.16
CA GLU A 122 -5.27 -18.08 -8.07
C GLU A 122 -3.81 -17.64 -8.29
N ILE A 123 -3.61 -16.51 -8.98
CA ILE A 123 -2.26 -16.02 -9.30
C ILE A 123 -1.42 -15.78 -8.04
N GLU A 124 -2.05 -15.41 -6.92
CA GLU A 124 -1.39 -15.27 -5.62
C GLU A 124 -0.80 -16.60 -5.12
N GLU A 125 -1.49 -17.73 -5.32
CA GLU A 125 -1.00 -19.05 -4.92
C GLU A 125 0.22 -19.45 -5.75
N SER A 126 0.15 -19.26 -7.07
CA SER A 126 1.26 -19.55 -7.97
C SER A 126 2.48 -18.67 -7.65
N ILE A 127 2.30 -17.37 -7.40
CA ILE A 127 3.41 -16.50 -6.95
C ILE A 127 4.04 -17.01 -5.65
N GLN A 128 3.23 -17.50 -4.70
CA GLN A 128 3.76 -18.01 -3.43
C GLN A 128 4.60 -19.28 -3.59
N ARG A 129 4.21 -20.18 -4.50
CA ARG A 129 4.92 -21.43 -4.79
C ARG A 129 6.19 -21.20 -5.62
N GLU A 130 6.10 -20.32 -6.60
CA GLU A 130 7.14 -20.14 -7.63
C GLU A 130 8.19 -19.07 -7.27
N THR A 131 7.92 -18.18 -6.31
CA THR A 131 8.85 -17.11 -5.95
C THR A 131 9.17 -17.06 -4.46
N SER A 132 10.24 -16.36 -4.09
CA SER A 132 10.64 -16.22 -2.68
C SER A 132 11.15 -14.82 -2.32
N GLY A 133 11.39 -14.61 -1.03
CA GLY A 133 11.97 -13.39 -0.49
C GLY A 133 11.19 -12.11 -0.84
N ASN A 134 11.94 -11.01 -1.04
CA ASN A 134 11.39 -9.68 -1.29
C ASN A 134 10.64 -9.59 -2.63
N LEU A 135 11.07 -10.34 -3.64
CA LEU A 135 10.39 -10.38 -4.93
C LEU A 135 8.97 -10.94 -4.78
N ARG A 136 8.80 -12.06 -4.06
CA ARG A 136 7.47 -12.62 -3.76
C ARG A 136 6.58 -11.61 -3.05
N ALA A 137 7.11 -10.95 -2.02
CA ALA A 137 6.36 -9.95 -1.26
C ALA A 137 5.89 -8.79 -2.16
N LEU A 138 6.77 -8.29 -3.03
CA LEU A 138 6.44 -7.21 -3.97
C LEU A 138 5.42 -7.64 -5.02
N LEU A 139 5.56 -8.82 -5.62
CA LEU A 139 4.62 -9.34 -6.61
C LEU A 139 3.22 -9.50 -6.00
N LEU A 140 3.13 -10.08 -4.80
CA LEU A 140 1.86 -10.21 -4.07
C LEU A 140 1.25 -8.85 -3.74
N ALA A 141 2.06 -7.86 -3.34
CA ALA A 141 1.57 -6.50 -3.10
C ALA A 141 0.98 -5.88 -4.37
N VAL A 142 1.65 -6.02 -5.51
CA VAL A 142 1.16 -5.52 -6.81
C VAL A 142 -0.16 -6.18 -7.19
N VAL A 143 -0.27 -7.50 -7.07
CA VAL A 143 -1.51 -8.24 -7.38
C VAL A 143 -2.65 -7.81 -6.46
N LYS A 144 -2.43 -7.77 -5.15
CA LYS A 144 -3.45 -7.36 -4.17
C LYS A 144 -3.93 -5.92 -4.41
N CYS A 145 -3.00 -5.00 -4.67
CA CYS A 145 -3.35 -3.62 -5.03
C CYS A 145 -4.12 -3.52 -6.36
N ALA A 146 -3.78 -4.34 -7.36
CA ALA A 146 -4.52 -4.40 -8.61
C ALA A 146 -5.96 -4.92 -8.42
N ARG A 147 -6.18 -5.83 -7.47
CA ARG A 147 -7.53 -6.30 -7.11
C ARG A 147 -8.30 -5.26 -6.30
N SER A 148 -7.73 -4.76 -5.21
CA SER A 148 -8.34 -3.79 -4.32
C SER A 148 -7.30 -3.17 -3.39
N ILE A 149 -6.98 -1.89 -3.61
CA ILE A 149 -6.11 -1.11 -2.72
C ILE A 149 -6.66 -1.07 -1.28
N PRO A 150 -7.98 -0.82 -1.04
CA PRO A 150 -8.51 -0.85 0.31
C PRO A 150 -8.35 -2.20 1.03
N ALA A 151 -8.57 -3.32 0.31
CA ALA A 151 -8.40 -4.66 0.89
C ALA A 151 -6.94 -4.95 1.23
N TYR A 152 -5.99 -4.52 0.39
CA TYR A 152 -4.56 -4.65 0.68
C TYR A 152 -4.16 -3.93 1.98
N PHE A 153 -4.64 -2.69 2.18
CA PHE A 153 -4.36 -1.97 3.42
C PHE A 153 -5.10 -2.55 4.62
N ALA A 154 -6.31 -3.07 4.43
CA ALA A 154 -7.02 -3.78 5.50
C ALA A 154 -6.23 -5.01 5.98
N GLU A 155 -5.72 -5.83 5.06
CA GLU A 155 -4.83 -6.95 5.41
C GLU A 155 -3.55 -6.48 6.09
N SER A 156 -2.92 -5.41 5.57
CA SER A 156 -1.69 -4.86 6.13
C SER A 156 -1.88 -4.41 7.59
N LEU A 157 -3.00 -3.73 7.87
CA LEU A 157 -3.38 -3.32 9.23
C LEU A 157 -3.66 -4.51 10.13
N TYR A 158 -4.35 -5.53 9.61
CA TYR A 158 -4.65 -6.73 10.39
C TYR A 158 -3.36 -7.44 10.79
N TYR A 159 -2.45 -7.70 9.84
CA TYR A 159 -1.19 -8.36 10.15
C TYR A 159 -0.24 -7.51 11.00
N ALA A 160 -0.35 -6.17 10.96
CA ALA A 160 0.40 -5.30 11.85
C ALA A 160 -0.05 -5.39 13.31
N MET A 161 -1.32 -5.72 13.57
CA MET A 161 -1.90 -5.85 14.93
C MET A 161 -2.15 -7.31 15.33
N LYS A 162 -1.95 -8.27 14.44
CA LYS A 162 -2.22 -9.68 14.72
C LYS A 162 -1.02 -10.29 15.43
N GLY A 163 -1.23 -10.74 16.66
CA GLY A 163 -0.28 -11.57 17.39
C GLY A 163 0.24 -10.88 18.65
N ALA A 164 1.48 -11.19 19.03
CA ALA A 164 2.10 -10.58 20.19
C ALA A 164 2.82 -9.28 19.78
N GLY A 165 2.39 -8.16 20.35
CA GLY A 165 2.91 -6.83 20.00
C GLY A 165 2.29 -6.29 18.70
N THR A 166 2.79 -5.13 18.28
CA THR A 166 2.24 -4.37 17.15
C THR A 166 3.40 -3.93 16.25
N ASP A 167 3.26 -4.09 14.93
CA ASP A 167 4.11 -3.38 13.96
C ASP A 167 3.63 -1.93 13.85
N ASP A 168 4.04 -1.12 14.83
CA ASP A 168 3.67 0.30 14.93
C ASP A 168 4.07 1.08 13.68
N ALA A 169 5.19 0.73 13.03
CA ALA A 169 5.64 1.43 11.84
C ALA A 169 4.65 1.27 10.67
N THR A 170 4.15 0.05 10.46
CA THR A 170 3.11 -0.20 9.44
C THR A 170 1.76 0.38 9.84
N LEU A 171 1.35 0.19 11.10
CA LEU A 171 0.08 0.70 11.62
C LEU A 171 0.01 2.24 11.46
N ILE A 172 1.00 2.96 11.98
CA ILE A 172 1.05 4.43 11.91
C ILE A 172 1.09 4.89 10.45
N ARG A 173 1.96 4.30 9.62
CA ARG A 173 2.10 4.71 8.22
C ARG A 173 0.79 4.59 7.46
N VAL A 174 0.07 3.47 7.60
CA VAL A 174 -1.21 3.27 6.91
C VAL A 174 -2.29 4.20 7.49
N MET A 175 -2.42 4.28 8.83
CA MET A 175 -3.44 5.11 9.46
C MET A 175 -3.29 6.59 9.09
N VAL A 176 -2.06 7.11 9.04
CA VAL A 176 -1.79 8.50 8.66
C VAL A 176 -2.04 8.70 7.17
N THR A 177 -1.37 7.93 6.30
CA THR A 177 -1.39 8.18 4.84
C THR A 177 -2.72 7.87 4.16
N ARG A 178 -3.59 7.07 4.78
CA ARG A 178 -4.88 6.66 4.19
C ARG A 178 -6.10 7.33 4.84
N SER A 179 -5.92 8.01 5.97
CA SER A 179 -7.01 8.64 6.75
C SER A 179 -7.93 9.53 5.90
N GLU A 180 -7.35 10.32 5.00
CA GLU A 180 -8.08 11.26 4.11
C GLU A 180 -8.22 10.77 2.66
N VAL A 181 -7.85 9.52 2.37
CA VAL A 181 -7.87 8.97 1.00
C VAL A 181 -8.99 7.97 0.82
N ASP A 182 -8.96 6.86 1.56
CA ASP A 182 -9.86 5.71 1.39
C ASP A 182 -10.11 4.95 2.69
N MET A 183 -9.92 5.59 3.85
CA MET A 183 -10.08 4.96 5.17
C MET A 183 -11.45 4.31 5.37
N LEU A 184 -12.52 4.90 4.83
CA LEU A 184 -13.88 4.32 4.92
C LEU A 184 -14.00 3.01 4.13
N ASP A 185 -13.36 2.92 2.96
CA ASP A 185 -13.33 1.68 2.16
C ASP A 185 -12.43 0.63 2.82
N ILE A 186 -11.29 1.04 3.38
CA ILE A 186 -10.39 0.16 4.15
C ILE A 186 -11.14 -0.47 5.32
N ARG A 187 -11.87 0.34 6.09
CA ARG A 187 -12.70 -0.12 7.22
C ARG A 187 -13.74 -1.17 6.80
N LYS A 188 -14.43 -0.91 5.69
CA LYS A 188 -15.42 -1.83 5.12
C LYS A 188 -14.78 -3.16 4.72
N GLU A 189 -13.65 -3.14 4.01
CA GLU A 189 -12.93 -4.35 3.62
C GLU A 189 -12.35 -5.09 4.83
N PHE A 190 -11.84 -4.37 5.83
CA PHE A 190 -11.34 -4.97 7.07
C PHE A 190 -12.42 -5.78 7.78
N ARG A 191 -13.62 -5.21 7.93
CA ARG A 191 -14.75 -5.92 8.53
C ARG A 191 -15.16 -7.14 7.71
N ARG A 192 -15.20 -7.01 6.38
CA ARG A 192 -15.53 -8.11 5.47
C ARG A 192 -14.55 -9.28 5.60
N LEU A 193 -13.26 -8.98 5.76
CA LEU A 193 -12.18 -9.99 5.79
C LEU A 193 -11.99 -10.64 7.17
N PHE A 194 -12.12 -9.88 8.28
CA PHE A 194 -11.69 -10.33 9.61
C PHE A 194 -12.79 -10.43 10.65
N ALA A 195 -14.05 -10.16 10.27
CA ALA A 195 -15.23 -10.26 11.14
C ALA A 195 -15.17 -9.42 12.45
N CYS A 196 -14.28 -8.43 12.51
CA CYS A 196 -14.24 -7.37 13.51
C CYS A 196 -14.01 -6.02 12.82
N SER A 197 -14.33 -4.91 13.49
CA SER A 197 -14.04 -3.59 12.93
C SER A 197 -12.57 -3.20 13.14
N LEU A 198 -12.01 -2.43 12.21
CA LEU A 198 -10.66 -1.86 12.37
C LEU A 198 -10.56 -1.06 13.68
N HIS A 199 -11.60 -0.29 13.99
CA HIS A 199 -11.69 0.49 15.23
C HIS A 199 -11.57 -0.40 16.48
N SER A 200 -12.28 -1.53 16.52
CA SER A 200 -12.21 -2.47 17.64
C SER A 200 -10.83 -3.13 17.77
N MET A 201 -10.18 -3.45 16.63
CA MET A 201 -8.83 -4.01 16.62
C MET A 201 -7.82 -3.02 17.20
N ILE A 202 -7.81 -1.77 16.73
CA ILE A 202 -6.92 -0.70 17.24
C ILE A 202 -7.14 -0.50 18.74
N LYS A 203 -8.40 -0.49 19.19
CA LYS A 203 -8.75 -0.33 20.60
C LYS A 203 -8.24 -1.48 21.47
N GLY A 204 -8.20 -2.69 20.94
CA GLY A 204 -7.65 -3.87 21.64
C GLY A 204 -6.14 -3.85 21.73
N ASP A 205 -5.47 -3.42 20.65
CA ASP A 205 -4.03 -3.65 20.46
C ASP A 205 -3.13 -2.49 20.95
N THR A 206 -3.64 -1.26 20.92
CA THR A 206 -2.85 -0.05 21.28
C THR A 206 -3.26 0.52 22.63
N GLY A 207 -2.58 1.52 23.21
CA GLY A 207 -2.93 2.09 24.52
C GLY A 207 -2.77 3.61 24.62
N GLY A 208 -3.28 4.20 25.71
CA GLY A 208 -3.05 5.61 26.05
C GLY A 208 -3.52 6.63 25.00
N ASP A 209 -2.79 7.74 24.89
CA ASP A 209 -3.09 8.79 23.90
C ASP A 209 -2.75 8.38 22.47
N TYR A 210 -1.81 7.44 22.31
CA TYR A 210 -1.52 6.81 21.02
C TYR A 210 -2.76 6.13 20.43
N ARG A 211 -3.47 5.31 21.24
CA ARG A 211 -4.76 4.73 20.86
C ARG A 211 -5.77 5.80 20.45
N LYS A 212 -5.92 6.86 21.26
CA LYS A 212 -6.89 7.93 20.97
C LYS A 212 -6.62 8.59 19.63
N ALA A 213 -5.35 8.87 19.32
CA ALA A 213 -4.96 9.45 18.04
C ALA A 213 -5.31 8.51 16.86
N LEU A 214 -4.99 7.22 16.96
CA LEU A 214 -5.33 6.26 15.90
C LEU A 214 -6.84 6.08 15.71
N LEU A 215 -7.62 6.06 16.78
CA LEU A 215 -9.08 5.97 16.68
C LEU A 215 -9.70 7.23 16.06
N LEU A 216 -9.11 8.41 16.29
CA LEU A 216 -9.52 9.64 15.59
C LEU A 216 -9.23 9.55 14.08
N LEU A 217 -8.04 9.05 13.69
CA LEU A 217 -7.71 8.82 12.28
C LEU A 217 -8.59 7.75 11.63
N CYS A 218 -9.01 6.74 12.40
CA CYS A 218 -9.98 5.73 11.95
C CYS A 218 -11.38 6.33 11.71
N GLY A 219 -11.73 7.40 12.43
CA GLY A 219 -12.96 8.17 12.29
C GLY A 219 -14.19 7.62 13.04
N GLY A 220 -14.30 6.31 13.26
CA GLY A 220 -15.40 5.73 14.03
C GLY A 220 -15.47 4.21 13.95
N ASP A 221 -16.41 3.63 14.69
CA ASP A 221 -16.69 2.20 14.65
C ASP A 221 -17.75 1.89 13.58
N ASP A 222 -17.63 0.70 12.99
CA ASP A 222 -18.55 0.23 11.96
C ASP A 222 -19.63 -0.70 12.52
N ALA A 223 -19.59 -0.99 13.83
CA ALA A 223 -20.39 -1.98 14.59
C ALA A 223 -21.81 -2.22 14.07
#